data_AF-A0A3B0VXI7-F1
#
_entry.id   AF-A0A3B0VXI7-F1
#
_cell.length_a   1.000
_cell.length_b   1.000
_cell.length_c   1.000
_cell.angle_alpha   90.00
_cell.angle_beta   90.00
_cell.angle_gamma   90.00
#
_symmetry.space_group_name_H-M   'P 1'
#
loop_
_entity.id
_entity.type
_entity.pdbx_description
1 polymer ?
#
loop_
_entity_poly.entity_id
_entity_poly.type
_entity_poly.pdbx_seq_one_letter_code
_entity_poly.pdbx_strand_id
1 'polypeptide(L)'
;MEKQINLTKQILLAAGIIEIAVGLLHFAMPSFAYQTKGFSLLQPNEINFVTLVIFAVGILLVAFGSITILFSRKVESMIEVLYYYVVIKTILWVGRVVLELLYPVNLSMFYVEPFTLVVLPGLIIELLLFVVSVVLIKKIMVAKNV
;
A
#
# COMPACT_ATOMS: atom_id res chain seq x y z
N MET A 1 -19.89 7.25 -18.65
CA MET A 1 -19.72 5.99 -17.90
C MET A 1 -18.44 5.26 -18.28
N GLU A 2 -18.23 4.96 -19.57
CA GLU A 2 -17.00 4.29 -20.06
C GLU A 2 -15.69 4.97 -19.61
N LYS A 3 -15.62 6.31 -19.71
CA LYS A 3 -14.47 7.09 -19.22
C LYS A 3 -14.16 6.84 -17.73
N GLN A 4 -15.19 6.75 -16.87
CA GLN A 4 -15.01 6.53 -15.43
C GLN A 4 -14.53 5.10 -15.15
N ILE A 5 -15.07 4.12 -15.88
CA ILE A 5 -14.61 2.73 -15.79
C ILE A 5 -13.15 2.64 -16.20
N ASN A 6 -12.78 3.17 -17.36
CA ASN A 6 -11.40 3.12 -17.85
C ASN A 6 -10.42 3.83 -16.90
N LEU A 7 -10.81 4.98 -16.35
CA LEU A 7 -10.02 5.67 -15.33
C LEU A 7 -9.86 4.82 -14.06
N THR A 8 -10.93 4.18 -13.58
CA THR A 8 -10.88 3.28 -12.42
C THR A 8 -9.92 2.11 -12.67
N LYS A 9 -9.98 1.50 -13.86
CA LYS A 9 -9.07 0.42 -14.26
C LYS A 9 -7.61 0.88 -14.20
N GLN A 10 -7.31 2.06 -14.75
CA GLN A 10 -5.95 2.61 -14.76
C GLN A 10 -5.44 2.93 -13.35
N ILE A 11 -6.28 3.53 -12.51
CA ILE A 11 -5.93 3.85 -11.13
C ILE A 11 -5.64 2.59 -10.32
N LEU A 12 -6.51 1.57 -10.40
CA LEU A 12 -6.31 0.30 -9.70
C LEU A 12 -5.07 -0.44 -10.21
N LEU A 13 -4.79 -0.38 -11.51
CA LEU A 13 -3.56 -0.96 -12.07
C LEU A 13 -2.33 -0.26 -11.49
N ALA A 14 -2.32 1.08 -11.46
CA ALA A 14 -1.21 1.85 -10.90
C ALA A 14 -1.00 1.54 -9.41
N ALA A 15 -2.07 1.59 -8.62
CA ALA A 15 -2.05 1.24 -7.19
C ALA A 15 -1.46 -0.16 -6.97
N GLY A 16 -2.00 -1.17 -7.68
CA GLY A 16 -1.50 -2.54 -7.53
C GLY A 16 -0.03 -2.73 -7.94
N ILE A 17 0.47 -2.01 -8.95
CA ILE A 17 1.89 -2.01 -9.32
C ILE A 17 2.74 -1.39 -8.21
N ILE A 18 2.30 -0.26 -7.64
CA ILE A 18 2.99 0.41 -6.53
C ILE A 18 3.02 -0.51 -5.30
N GLU A 19 1.89 -1.13 -4.92
CA GLU A 19 1.84 -2.07 -3.80
C GLU A 19 2.81 -3.25 -3.98
N ILE A 20 2.88 -3.83 -5.18
CA ILE A 20 3.84 -4.90 -5.49
C ILE A 20 5.27 -4.38 -5.36
N ALA A 21 5.59 -3.23 -5.95
CA ALA A 21 6.93 -2.67 -5.88
C ALA A 21 7.36 -2.39 -4.44
N VAL A 22 6.49 -1.80 -3.64
CA VAL A 22 6.73 -1.55 -2.21
C VAL A 22 6.86 -2.87 -1.45
N GLY A 23 6.01 -3.86 -1.73
CA GLY A 23 6.11 -5.20 -1.14
C GLY A 23 7.44 -5.90 -1.46
N LEU A 24 7.93 -5.77 -2.68
CA LEU A 24 9.25 -6.28 -3.08
C LEU A 24 10.38 -5.57 -2.34
N LEU A 25 10.29 -4.25 -2.14
CA LEU A 25 11.28 -3.50 -1.36
C LEU A 25 11.38 -3.98 0.10
N HIS A 26 10.29 -4.49 0.69
CA HIS A 26 10.34 -5.04 2.06
C HIS A 26 11.27 -6.25 2.19
N PHE A 27 11.42 -7.07 1.15
CA PHE A 27 12.40 -8.17 1.20
C PHE A 27 13.85 -7.68 1.21
N ALA A 28 14.10 -6.48 0.68
CA ALA A 28 15.43 -5.86 0.68
C ALA A 28 15.70 -5.06 1.96
N MET A 29 14.66 -4.59 2.67
CA MET A 29 14.78 -3.72 3.85
C MET A 29 15.72 -4.25 4.95
N PRO A 30 15.73 -5.54 5.33
CA PRO A 30 16.62 -6.03 6.39
C PRO A 30 18.10 -5.69 6.15
N SER A 31 18.55 -5.83 4.90
CA SER A 31 19.93 -5.54 4.51
C SER A 31 20.34 -4.07 4.73
N PHE A 32 19.37 -3.15 4.70
CA PHE A 32 19.60 -1.72 4.92
C PHE A 32 19.32 -1.31 6.38
N ALA A 33 18.27 -1.87 6.97
CA ALA A 33 17.85 -1.56 8.34
C ALA A 33 18.88 -2.04 9.39
N TYR A 34 19.53 -3.19 9.17
CA TYR A 34 20.54 -3.73 10.09
C TYR A 34 21.85 -2.95 10.14
N GLN A 35 22.06 -2.02 9.21
CA GLN A 35 23.21 -1.11 9.25
C GLN A 35 22.97 0.08 10.18
N THR A 36 21.75 0.25 10.68
CA THR A 36 21.39 1.38 11.55
C THR A 36 21.74 1.10 13.02
N LYS A 37 22.16 2.14 13.74
CA LYS A 37 22.48 2.05 15.18
C LYS A 37 21.33 1.47 16.02
N GLY A 38 20.07 1.69 15.63
CA GLY A 38 18.91 1.19 16.37
C GLY A 38 18.83 -0.34 16.40
N PHE A 39 19.08 -1.01 15.28
CA PHE A 39 19.06 -2.47 15.20
C PHE A 39 20.22 -3.14 15.92
N SER A 40 21.34 -2.44 16.10
CA SER A 40 22.49 -2.96 16.88
C SER A 40 22.21 -3.11 18.38
N LEU A 41 21.13 -2.51 18.89
CA LEU A 41 20.73 -2.58 20.30
C LEU A 41 19.77 -3.74 20.59
N LEU A 42 19.23 -4.40 19.56
CA LEU A 42 18.27 -5.49 19.69
C LEU A 42 18.97 -6.83 19.94
N GLN A 43 18.33 -7.69 20.71
CA GLN A 43 18.74 -9.08 20.90
C GLN A 43 18.47 -9.91 19.62
N PRO A 44 19.20 -11.02 19.39
CA PRO A 44 19.06 -11.81 18.16
C PRO A 44 17.63 -12.30 17.86
N ASN A 45 16.86 -12.66 18.90
CA ASN A 45 15.46 -13.04 18.76
C ASN A 45 14.56 -11.89 18.33
N GLU A 46 14.82 -10.67 18.82
CA GLU A 46 14.09 -9.46 18.44
C GLU A 46 14.38 -9.08 16.98
N ILE A 47 15.64 -9.18 16.55
CA ILE A 47 16.04 -8.97 15.15
C ILE A 47 15.29 -9.96 14.24
N ASN A 48 15.28 -11.25 14.58
CA ASN A 48 14.58 -12.27 13.81
C ASN A 48 13.07 -12.00 13.75
N PHE A 49 12.45 -11.61 14.87
CA PHE A 49 11.03 -11.25 14.90
C PHE A 49 10.73 -10.07 13.99
N VAL A 50 11.50 -8.99 14.06
CA VAL A 50 11.33 -7.82 13.19
C VAL A 50 11.55 -8.20 11.72
N THR A 51 12.53 -9.06 11.41
CA THR A 51 12.75 -9.60 10.05
C THR A 51 11.48 -10.26 9.52
N LEU A 52 10.90 -11.16 10.30
CA LEU A 52 9.71 -11.92 9.91
C LEU A 52 8.51 -11.01 9.70
N VAL A 53 8.35 -9.98 10.54
CA VAL A 53 7.29 -8.97 10.37
C VAL A 53 7.49 -8.20 9.05
N ILE A 54 8.72 -7.75 8.75
CA ILE A 54 9.04 -7.06 7.50
C ILE A 54 8.69 -7.94 6.29
N PHE A 55 9.09 -9.22 6.30
CA PHE A 55 8.76 -10.16 5.22
C PHE A 55 7.27 -10.44 5.11
N ALA A 56 6.56 -10.60 6.24
CA ALA A 56 5.11 -10.80 6.24
C ALA A 56 4.39 -9.61 5.59
N VAL A 57 4.80 -8.37 5.91
CA VAL A 57 4.27 -7.15 5.27
C VAL A 57 4.57 -7.16 3.76
N GLY A 58 5.79 -7.54 3.36
CA GLY A 58 6.15 -7.69 1.94
C GLY A 58 5.25 -8.67 1.19
N ILE A 59 5.01 -9.86 1.76
CA ILE A 59 4.11 -10.87 1.19
C ILE A 59 2.68 -10.33 1.06
N LEU A 60 2.16 -9.68 2.11
CA LEU A 60 0.80 -9.12 2.11
C LEU A 60 0.65 -8.02 1.05
N LEU A 61 1.64 -7.15 0.89
CA LEU A 61 1.63 -6.09 -0.11
C LEU A 61 1.66 -6.64 -1.54
N VAL A 62 2.50 -7.63 -1.82
CA VAL A 62 2.53 -8.30 -3.13
C VAL A 62 1.20 -9.00 -3.42
N ALA A 63 0.63 -9.69 -2.43
CA ALA A 63 -0.67 -10.36 -2.56
C ALA A 63 -1.80 -9.36 -2.82
N PHE A 64 -1.89 -8.29 -2.01
CA PHE A 64 -2.90 -7.25 -2.20
C PHE A 64 -2.73 -6.52 -3.53
N GLY A 65 -1.51 -6.16 -3.91
CA GLY A 65 -1.26 -5.51 -5.20
C GLY A 65 -1.67 -6.41 -6.37
N SER A 66 -1.41 -7.72 -6.28
CA SER A 66 -1.87 -8.70 -7.27
C SER A 66 -3.40 -8.78 -7.37
N ILE A 67 -4.09 -8.77 -6.22
CA ILE A 67 -5.56 -8.72 -6.16
C ILE A 67 -6.10 -7.39 -6.72
N THR A 68 -5.48 -6.26 -6.40
CA THR A 68 -5.83 -4.93 -6.94
C THR A 68 -5.69 -4.91 -8.47
N ILE A 69 -4.62 -5.49 -9.02
CA ILE A 69 -4.43 -5.65 -10.48
C ILE A 69 -5.50 -6.57 -11.07
N LEU A 70 -5.85 -7.69 -10.42
CA LEU A 70 -6.93 -8.56 -10.89
C LEU A 70 -8.26 -7.80 -10.98
N PHE A 71 -8.59 -7.04 -9.94
CA PHE A 71 -9.78 -6.20 -9.90
C PHE A 71 -9.80 -5.10 -10.96
N SER A 72 -8.64 -4.54 -11.32
CA SER A 72 -8.52 -3.58 -12.43
C SER A 72 -9.05 -4.14 -13.76
N ARG A 73 -9.03 -5.47 -13.94
CA ARG A 73 -9.55 -6.14 -15.14
C ARG A 73 -11.01 -6.58 -15.01
N LYS A 74 -11.57 -6.52 -13.81
CA LYS A 74 -12.90 -7.05 -13.46
C LYS A 74 -13.85 -6.00 -12.86
N VAL A 75 -13.52 -4.71 -13.01
CA VAL A 75 -14.27 -3.57 -12.44
C VAL A 75 -15.77 -3.68 -12.65
N GLU A 76 -16.22 -4.04 -13.86
CA GLU A 76 -17.65 -4.06 -14.19
C GLU A 76 -18.36 -5.31 -13.67
N SER A 77 -17.72 -6.47 -13.75
CA SER A 77 -18.33 -7.75 -13.36
C SER A 77 -18.33 -7.99 -11.85
N MET A 78 -17.54 -7.23 -11.09
CA MET A 78 -17.35 -7.43 -9.65
C MET A 78 -17.50 -6.11 -8.86
N ILE A 79 -18.30 -5.16 -9.36
CA ILE A 79 -18.32 -3.79 -8.85
C ILE A 79 -18.67 -3.68 -7.36
N GLU A 80 -19.62 -4.49 -6.86
CA GLU A 80 -20.01 -4.49 -5.44
C GLU A 80 -18.88 -4.98 -4.54
N VAL A 81 -18.31 -6.15 -4.85
CA VAL A 81 -17.17 -6.71 -4.09
C VAL A 81 -15.97 -5.77 -4.16
N LEU A 82 -15.71 -5.21 -5.34
CA LEU A 82 -14.64 -4.24 -5.55
C LEU A 82 -14.83 -2.98 -4.69
N TYR A 83 -16.06 -2.48 -4.55
CA TYR A 83 -16.33 -1.32 -3.70
C TYR A 83 -15.91 -1.58 -2.26
N TYR A 84 -16.33 -2.69 -1.66
CA TYR A 84 -15.95 -3.04 -0.29
C TYR A 84 -14.44 -3.27 -0.15
N TYR A 85 -13.84 -3.95 -1.12
CA TYR A 85 -12.38 -4.15 -1.16
C TYR A 85 -11.63 -2.80 -1.13
N VAL A 86 -11.99 -1.86 -2.01
CA VAL A 86 -11.32 -0.55 -2.09
C VAL A 86 -11.56 0.27 -0.81
N VAL A 87 -12.76 0.22 -0.22
CA VAL A 87 -13.03 0.88 1.07
C VAL A 87 -12.12 0.34 2.18
N ILE A 88 -11.98 -0.99 2.29
CA ILE A 88 -11.08 -1.61 3.27
C ILE A 88 -9.63 -1.19 3.00
N LYS A 89 -9.19 -1.19 1.73
CA LYS A 89 -7.85 -0.72 1.35
C LYS A 89 -7.64 0.74 1.74
N THR A 90 -8.60 1.62 1.50
CA THR A 90 -8.53 3.03 1.94
C THR A 90 -8.34 3.12 3.45
N ILE A 91 -9.10 2.38 4.26
CA ILE A 91 -8.97 2.39 5.73
C ILE A 91 -7.57 1.93 6.16
N LEU A 92 -7.05 0.86 5.58
CA LEU A 92 -5.71 0.36 5.88
C LEU A 92 -4.62 1.39 5.52
N TRP A 93 -4.75 2.06 4.37
CA TRP A 93 -3.82 3.09 3.94
C TRP A 93 -3.90 4.37 4.78
N VAL A 94 -5.10 4.77 5.21
CA VAL A 94 -5.27 5.86 6.20
C VAL A 94 -4.55 5.49 7.49
N GLY A 95 -4.77 4.27 8.01
CA GLY A 95 -4.09 3.78 9.19
C GLY A 95 -2.57 3.83 9.03
N ARG A 96 -2.04 3.40 7.88
CA ARG A 96 -0.59 3.44 7.60
C ARG A 96 -0.03 4.86 7.58
N VAL A 97 -0.72 5.81 6.96
CA VAL A 97 -0.33 7.23 6.94
C VAL A 97 -0.37 7.85 8.33
N VAL A 98 -1.45 7.61 9.09
CA VAL A 98 -1.58 8.10 10.47
C VAL A 98 -0.46 7.55 11.36
N LEU A 99 -0.15 6.26 11.25
CA LEU A 99 0.94 5.66 12.01
C LEU A 99 2.30 6.27 11.65
N GLU A 100 2.55 6.58 10.38
CA GLU A 100 3.79 7.26 9.96
C GLU A 100 3.89 8.69 10.53
N LEU A 101 2.77 9.41 10.64
CA LEU A 101 2.72 10.74 11.23
C LEU A 101 2.92 10.74 12.75
N LEU A 102 2.33 9.76 13.45
CA LEU A 102 2.44 9.62 14.91
C LEU A 102 3.79 9.03 15.34
N TYR A 103 4.33 8.11 14.54
CA TYR A 103 5.56 7.38 14.81
C TYR A 103 6.52 7.48 13.62
N PRO A 104 7.09 8.68 13.34
CA PRO A 104 7.96 8.88 12.20
C PRO A 104 9.21 8.01 12.32
N VAL A 105 9.53 7.32 11.23
CA VAL A 105 10.80 6.60 11.10
C VAL A 105 11.94 7.60 10.92
N ASN A 106 12.65 7.84 12.02
CA ASN A 106 13.83 8.70 12.10
C ASN A 106 15.15 7.95 11.87
N LEU A 107 15.10 6.69 11.45
CA LEU A 107 16.29 5.90 11.11
C LEU A 107 16.67 6.13 9.65
N SER A 108 17.98 6.16 9.37
CA SER A 108 18.47 6.13 7.99
C SER A 108 18.14 4.80 7.35
N MET A 109 17.29 4.79 6.33
CA MET A 109 17.03 3.59 5.52
C MET A 109 17.24 3.94 4.06
N PHE A 110 17.87 3.03 3.30
CA PHE A 110 18.27 3.28 1.91
C PHE A 110 19.07 4.58 1.71
N TYR A 111 19.94 4.91 2.67
CA TYR A 111 20.77 6.13 2.66
C TYR A 111 19.98 7.45 2.76
N VAL A 112 18.72 7.42 3.19
CA VAL A 112 17.92 8.63 3.42
C VAL A 112 17.51 8.75 4.89
N GLU A 113 17.75 9.93 5.46
CA GLU A 113 17.39 10.28 6.83
C GLU A 113 16.82 11.72 6.89
N PRO A 114 15.66 11.94 7.52
CA PRO A 114 14.74 10.93 8.05
C PRO A 114 13.96 10.22 6.93
N PHE A 115 13.90 8.89 6.99
CA PHE A 115 13.25 8.09 5.94
C PHE A 115 11.77 8.44 5.73
N THR A 116 11.11 8.91 6.80
CA THR A 116 9.72 9.41 6.77
C THR A 116 9.49 10.44 5.66
N LEU A 117 10.43 11.36 5.43
CA LEU A 117 10.26 12.43 4.43
C LEU A 117 10.17 11.90 2.99
N VAL A 118 10.72 10.72 2.73
CA VAL A 118 10.66 10.06 1.41
C VAL A 118 9.45 9.16 1.31
N VAL A 119 9.13 8.41 2.36
CA VAL A 119 8.05 7.43 2.31
C VAL A 119 6.67 8.07 2.44
N LEU A 120 6.51 9.07 3.30
CA LEU A 120 5.21 9.69 3.56
C LEU A 120 4.52 10.22 2.28
N PRO A 121 5.20 10.93 1.36
CA PRO A 121 4.60 11.29 0.07
C PRO A 121 4.09 10.09 -0.74
N GLY A 122 4.86 8.99 -0.76
CA GLY A 122 4.46 7.75 -1.42
C GLY A 122 3.21 7.12 -0.78
N LEU A 123 3.16 7.07 0.56
CA LEU A 123 1.98 6.57 1.29
C LEU A 123 0.74 7.41 0.99
N ILE A 124 0.89 8.74 0.90
CA ILE A 124 -0.20 9.67 0.57
C ILE A 124 -0.68 9.46 -0.87
N ILE A 125 0.23 9.31 -1.83
CA ILE A 125 -0.13 9.01 -3.22
C ILE A 125 -0.97 7.74 -3.29
N GLU A 126 -0.50 6.67 -2.64
CA GLU A 126 -1.20 5.38 -2.64
C GLU A 126 -2.59 5.47 -1.99
N LEU A 127 -2.69 6.17 -0.85
CA LEU A 127 -3.97 6.48 -0.21
C LEU A 127 -4.92 7.22 -1.17
N LEU A 128 -4.43 8.25 -1.87
CA LEU A 128 -5.23 9.02 -2.80
C LEU A 128 -5.74 8.16 -3.98
N LEU A 129 -4.94 7.23 -4.49
CA LEU A 129 -5.39 6.29 -5.53
C LEU A 129 -6.60 5.46 -5.07
N PHE A 130 -6.58 4.96 -3.84
CA PHE A 130 -7.71 4.21 -3.28
C PHE A 130 -8.91 5.13 -2.98
N VAL A 131 -8.71 6.30 -2.39
CA VAL A 131 -9.80 7.27 -2.13
C VAL A 131 -10.52 7.68 -3.42
N VAL A 132 -9.76 8.02 -4.47
CA VAL A 132 -10.33 8.38 -5.77
C VAL A 132 -11.07 7.18 -6.37
N SER A 133 -10.51 5.97 -6.26
CA SER A 133 -11.17 4.73 -6.65
C SER A 133 -12.54 4.55 -5.97
N VAL A 134 -12.65 4.77 -4.64
CA VAL A 134 -13.94 4.68 -3.91
C VAL A 134 -14.99 5.60 -4.54
N VAL A 135 -14.63 6.86 -4.79
CA VAL A 135 -15.54 7.87 -5.35
C VAL A 135 -15.98 7.50 -6.76
N LEU A 136 -15.04 7.04 -7.61
CA LEU A 136 -15.35 6.63 -8.98
C LEU A 136 -16.24 5.39 -9.03
N ILE A 137 -15.92 4.36 -8.23
CA ILE A 137 -16.71 3.13 -8.13
C ILE A 137 -18.12 3.44 -7.65
N LYS A 138 -18.27 4.28 -6.60
CA LYS A 138 -19.60 4.67 -6.11
C LYS A 138 -20.44 5.37 -7.18
N LYS A 139 -19.82 6.24 -8.00
CA LYS A 139 -20.50 6.89 -9.13
C LYS A 139 -20.92 5.88 -10.21
N ILE A 140 -20.09 4.88 -10.50
CA ILE A 140 -20.41 3.80 -11.45
C ILE A 140 -21.59 2.97 -10.93
N MET A 141 -21.57 2.59 -9.65
CA MET A 141 -22.63 1.84 -8.97
C MET A 141 -23.99 2.56 -9.07
N VAL A 142 -24.04 3.83 -8.64
CA VAL A 142 -25.26 4.66 -8.74
C VAL A 142 -25.77 4.77 -10.18
N ALA A 143 -24.88 4.95 -11.16
CA ALA A 143 -25.28 5.03 -12.57
C ALA A 143 -25.82 3.70 -13.12
N LYS A 144 -25.43 2.56 -12.54
CA LYS A 144 -25.89 1.22 -12.93
C LYS A 144 -27.09 0.72 -12.11
N ASN A 145 -27.58 1.49 -11.13
CA ASN A 145 -28.56 1.05 -10.12
C ASN A 145 -28.13 -0.22 -9.37
N VAL A 146 -26.84 -0.27 -9.02
CA VAL A 146 -26.20 -1.33 -8.24
C VAL A 146 -25.63 -0.73 -6.96
#